data_AF-A0A6A2WYE6-F1
#
_entry.id   AF-A0A6A2WYE6-F1
#
_cell.length_a   1.000
_cell.length_b   1.000
_cell.length_c   1.000
_cell.angle_alpha   90.00
_cell.angle_beta   90.00
_cell.angle_gamma   90.00
#
_symmetry.space_group_name_H-M   'P 1'
#
loop_
_entity.id
_entity.type
_entity.pdbx_description
1 polymer ?
#
loop_
_entity_poly.entity_id
_entity_poly.type
_entity_poly.pdbx_seq_one_letter_code
_entity_poly.pdbx_strand_id
1 'polypeptide(L)'
;MFILLYGVAKLSNSIWFKPKWQQRLLKQQGIRGRAYNLLVGDMKEFIKQITEAWSKPINLCHQIVPRVDPFTHDDNVQKYGKISFCWTGTRPRLIIKDPELMKEVLANKQGHFQKPPLNPIILFLSRGITALEGEQWFNHRRMISPAFHLEKLKGMIPMFSVSCGLMIEQWKEMAALQSSCEIDVWPEFQKLTADTLSRTAFGSSYEEGKKIFEYQKELISLTLEAMQSSFVPTKKNQRRKKLNKEITSMLRNVIQREKHGVRMGQERVDDLLGMLLLAVQENTNAAGGMTIEDVIEECKQFYLAGQETTSSLLTWAIIVLALHPEWQEKARKKSYRFAARRSTLKL
;
A
#
# COMPACT_ATOMS: atom_id res chain seq x y z
N MET A 1 15.86 46.26 -2.93
CA MET A 1 15.11 46.26 -4.21
C MET A 1 15.48 45.07 -5.12
N PHE A 2 16.76 44.84 -5.44
CA PHE A 2 17.19 43.72 -6.31
C PHE A 2 16.79 42.32 -5.84
N ILE A 3 16.88 42.03 -4.53
CA ILE A 3 16.48 40.73 -3.97
C ILE A 3 14.98 40.47 -4.14
N LEU A 4 14.16 41.52 -3.95
CA LEU A 4 12.71 41.43 -4.14
C LEU A 4 12.35 41.20 -5.61
N LEU A 5 12.97 41.98 -6.52
CA LEU A 5 12.77 41.81 -7.97
C LEU A 5 13.20 40.42 -8.45
N TYR A 6 14.35 39.94 -7.98
CA TYR A 6 14.83 38.59 -8.27
C TYR A 6 13.88 37.51 -7.72
N GLY A 7 13.37 37.68 -6.50
CA GLY A 7 12.39 36.79 -5.90
C GLY A 7 11.09 36.73 -6.70
N VAL A 8 10.56 37.89 -7.09
CA VAL A 8 9.34 38.00 -7.93
C VAL A 8 9.58 37.40 -9.30
N ALA A 9 10.73 37.65 -9.94
CA ALA A 9 11.07 37.07 -11.23
C ALA A 9 11.18 35.54 -11.16
N LYS A 10 11.86 35.01 -10.14
CA LYS A 10 11.99 33.56 -9.90
C LYS A 10 10.63 32.91 -9.64
N LEU A 11 9.78 33.57 -8.84
CA LEU A 11 8.44 33.09 -8.53
C LEU A 11 7.54 33.09 -9.78
N SER A 12 7.55 34.19 -10.54
CA SER A 12 6.80 34.32 -11.80
C SER A 12 7.25 33.28 -12.82
N ASN A 13 8.56 33.05 -12.92
CA ASN A 13 9.11 32.01 -13.79
C ASN A 13 8.64 30.62 -13.38
N SER A 14 8.72 30.30 -12.09
CA SER A 14 8.33 28.98 -11.55
C SER A 14 6.84 28.69 -11.66
N ILE A 15 5.99 29.70 -11.42
CA ILE A 15 4.53 29.54 -11.36
C ILE A 15 3.89 29.70 -12.74
N TRP A 16 4.41 30.55 -13.62
CA TRP A 16 3.74 30.89 -14.88
C TRP A 16 4.53 30.51 -16.12
N PHE A 17 5.74 31.07 -16.29
CA PHE A 17 6.47 30.94 -17.55
C PHE A 17 6.94 29.51 -17.80
N LYS A 18 7.54 28.85 -16.79
CA LYS A 18 8.01 27.46 -16.91
C LYS A 18 6.87 26.48 -17.21
N PRO A 19 5.74 26.46 -16.47
CA PRO A 19 4.61 25.60 -16.81
C PRO A 19 4.05 25.85 -18.22
N LYS A 20 3.86 27.12 -18.62
CA LYS A 20 3.38 27.44 -19.97
C LYS A 20 4.36 26.99 -21.06
N TRP A 21 5.65 27.14 -20.83
CA TRP A 21 6.69 26.64 -21.73
C TRP A 21 6.67 25.11 -21.83
N GLN A 22 6.62 24.39 -20.72
CA GLN A 22 6.50 22.92 -20.71
C GLN A 22 5.23 22.44 -21.42
N GLN A 23 4.10 23.13 -21.23
CA GLN A 23 2.86 22.83 -21.95
C GLN A 23 3.02 22.96 -23.46
N ARG A 24 3.71 24.01 -23.93
CA ARG A 24 3.97 24.21 -25.37
C ARG A 24 4.86 23.10 -25.91
N LEU A 25 5.92 22.73 -25.18
CA LEU A 25 6.83 21.67 -25.58
C LEU A 25 6.12 20.31 -25.73
N LEU A 26 5.30 19.93 -24.75
CA LEU A 26 4.51 18.69 -24.81
C LEU A 26 3.56 18.68 -26.01
N LYS A 27 2.89 19.80 -26.28
CA LYS A 27 2.01 19.95 -27.45
C LYS A 27 2.76 19.86 -28.77
N GLN A 28 3.97 20.42 -28.87
CA GLN A 28 4.83 20.32 -30.06
C GLN A 28 5.28 18.87 -30.31
N GLN A 29 5.45 18.07 -29.26
CA GLN A 29 5.71 16.63 -29.35
C GLN A 29 4.44 15.81 -29.68
N GLY A 30 3.30 16.46 -29.96
CA GLY A 30 2.03 15.80 -30.28
C GLY A 30 1.24 15.32 -29.06
N ILE A 31 1.74 15.50 -27.84
CA ILE A 31 1.08 15.06 -26.62
C ILE A 31 0.01 16.09 -26.24
N ARG A 32 -1.24 15.64 -26.21
CA ARG A 32 -2.40 16.48 -25.84
C ARG A 32 -2.72 16.33 -24.35
N GLY A 33 -3.37 17.33 -23.77
CA GLY A 33 -3.65 17.33 -22.35
C GLY A 33 -4.32 18.62 -21.89
N ARG A 34 -4.63 18.67 -20.60
CA ARG A 34 -5.31 19.82 -19.98
C ARG A 34 -4.44 21.08 -20.02
N ALA A 35 -5.10 22.23 -20.16
CA ALA A 35 -4.44 23.51 -20.04
C ALA A 35 -3.99 23.74 -18.58
N TYR A 36 -2.83 24.35 -18.41
CA TYR A 36 -2.28 24.65 -17.09
C TYR A 36 -3.18 25.62 -16.31
N ASN A 37 -3.62 25.19 -15.12
CA ASN A 37 -4.32 25.98 -14.11
C ASN A 37 -3.34 26.46 -13.04
N LEU A 38 -3.37 27.77 -12.75
CA LEU A 38 -2.41 28.44 -11.87
C LEU A 38 -2.30 27.78 -10.48
N LEU A 39 -1.07 27.59 -10.01
CA LEU A 39 -0.67 27.11 -8.67
C LEU A 39 -1.04 25.67 -8.32
N VAL A 40 -2.31 25.28 -8.45
CA VAL A 40 -2.84 24.00 -7.94
C VAL A 40 -2.89 22.93 -9.04
N GLY A 41 -2.82 23.32 -10.31
CA GLY A 41 -2.99 22.41 -11.43
C GLY A 41 -4.39 21.80 -11.43
N ASP A 42 -4.49 20.49 -11.63
CA ASP A 42 -5.76 19.76 -11.72
C ASP A 42 -6.18 19.08 -10.42
N MET A 43 -5.44 19.26 -9.31
CA MET A 43 -5.69 18.54 -8.06
C MET A 43 -7.10 18.75 -7.49
N LYS A 44 -7.65 19.97 -7.61
CA LYS A 44 -9.02 20.25 -7.16
C LYS A 44 -10.05 19.46 -7.96
N GLU A 45 -9.87 19.40 -9.27
CA GLU A 45 -10.77 18.70 -10.18
C GLU A 45 -10.67 17.18 -9.98
N PHE A 46 -9.45 16.68 -9.81
CA PHE A 46 -9.20 15.28 -9.43
C PHE A 46 -9.95 14.87 -8.16
N ILE A 47 -9.82 15.65 -7.07
CA ILE A 47 -10.53 15.37 -5.81
C ILE A 47 -12.05 15.44 -6.00
N LYS A 48 -12.53 16.47 -6.71
CA LYS A 48 -13.96 16.67 -6.97
C LYS A 48 -14.57 15.47 -7.70
N GLN A 49 -13.97 15.04 -8.80
CA GLN A 49 -14.49 13.93 -9.60
C GLN A 49 -14.47 12.59 -8.86
N ILE A 50 -13.40 12.31 -8.10
CA ILE A 50 -13.36 11.13 -7.25
C ILE A 50 -14.47 11.19 -6.19
N THR A 51 -14.66 12.33 -5.53
CA THR A 51 -15.70 12.50 -4.51
C THR A 51 -17.10 12.31 -5.11
N GLU A 52 -17.36 12.87 -6.29
CA GLU A 52 -18.64 12.72 -6.99
C GLU A 52 -18.88 11.31 -7.52
N ALA A 53 -17.84 10.63 -7.98
CA ALA A 53 -17.96 9.21 -8.35
C ALA A 53 -18.23 8.36 -7.10
N TRP A 54 -17.58 8.69 -5.98
CA TRP A 54 -17.66 7.91 -4.75
C TRP A 54 -18.95 8.09 -3.97
N SER A 55 -19.65 9.22 -4.15
CA SER A 55 -20.97 9.45 -3.55
C SER A 55 -22.10 8.65 -4.21
N LYS A 56 -21.84 8.05 -5.39
CA LYS A 56 -22.81 7.23 -6.13
C LYS A 56 -22.62 5.74 -5.80
N PRO A 57 -23.71 4.96 -5.76
CA PRO A 57 -23.65 3.51 -5.65
C PRO A 57 -22.77 2.90 -6.75
N ILE A 58 -22.05 1.83 -6.41
CA ILE A 58 -21.27 1.08 -7.38
C ILE A 58 -22.16 0.10 -8.14
N ASN A 59 -22.06 0.11 -9.47
CA ASN A 59 -22.65 -0.96 -10.29
C ASN A 59 -21.75 -2.19 -10.24
N LEU A 60 -22.35 -3.37 -10.11
CA LEU A 60 -21.65 -4.65 -10.07
C LEU A 60 -21.27 -5.13 -11.48
N CYS A 61 -20.49 -4.31 -12.20
CA CYS A 61 -19.96 -4.63 -13.53
C CYS A 61 -18.43 -4.53 -13.58
N HIS A 62 -17.81 -5.13 -14.60
CA HIS A 62 -16.35 -5.14 -14.75
C HIS A 62 -15.76 -3.78 -15.19
N GLN A 63 -16.60 -2.83 -15.60
CA GLN A 63 -16.18 -1.49 -16.03
C GLN A 63 -16.03 -0.54 -14.84
N ILE A 64 -15.05 -0.83 -13.97
CA ILE A 64 -14.85 -0.08 -12.71
C ILE A 64 -14.07 1.22 -12.89
N VAL A 65 -13.34 1.39 -14.00
CA VAL A 65 -12.38 2.49 -14.17
C VAL A 65 -13.03 3.89 -14.04
N PRO A 66 -14.19 4.18 -14.65
CA PRO A 66 -14.87 5.46 -14.48
C PRO A 66 -15.27 5.76 -13.02
N ARG A 67 -15.42 4.73 -12.19
CA ARG A 67 -15.76 4.88 -10.76
C ARG A 67 -14.52 5.03 -9.88
N VAL A 68 -13.42 4.37 -10.22
CA VAL A 68 -12.18 4.32 -9.42
C VAL A 68 -11.27 5.51 -9.72
N ASP A 69 -11.11 5.85 -11.01
CA ASP A 69 -10.26 6.95 -11.47
C ASP A 69 -10.92 7.70 -12.66
N PRO A 70 -12.07 8.37 -12.42
CA PRO A 70 -12.79 9.13 -13.44
C PRO A 70 -11.91 10.18 -14.11
N PHE A 71 -11.06 10.86 -13.32
CA PHE A 71 -10.23 11.95 -13.80
C PHE A 71 -9.22 11.49 -14.87
N THR A 72 -8.50 10.40 -14.61
CA THR A 72 -7.58 9.85 -15.62
C THR A 72 -8.35 9.26 -16.79
N HIS A 73 -9.47 8.58 -16.52
CA HIS A 73 -10.24 7.88 -17.53
C HIS A 73 -10.97 8.83 -18.49
N ASP A 74 -12.00 9.52 -18.01
CA ASP A 74 -12.92 10.32 -18.81
C ASP A 74 -12.28 11.63 -19.24
N ASP A 75 -11.56 12.26 -18.32
CA ASP A 75 -11.12 13.63 -18.47
C ASP A 75 -9.76 13.80 -19.13
N ASN A 76 -9.01 12.70 -19.25
CA ASN A 76 -7.71 12.68 -19.91
C ASN A 76 -7.66 11.65 -21.04
N VAL A 77 -7.75 10.37 -20.73
CA VAL A 77 -7.53 9.31 -21.72
C VAL A 77 -8.60 9.33 -22.82
N GLN A 78 -9.88 9.45 -22.48
CA GLN A 78 -10.96 9.48 -23.48
C GLN A 78 -10.92 10.74 -24.34
N LYS A 79 -10.50 11.89 -23.77
CA LYS A 79 -10.49 13.19 -24.47
C LYS A 79 -9.23 13.45 -25.29
N TYR A 80 -8.06 13.06 -24.77
CA TYR A 80 -6.76 13.43 -25.34
C TYR A 80 -5.97 12.23 -25.87
N GLY A 81 -6.44 11.00 -25.61
CA GLY A 81 -5.82 9.77 -26.09
C GLY A 81 -4.98 9.05 -25.02
N LYS A 82 -4.46 7.88 -25.40
CA LYS A 82 -3.70 6.98 -24.50
C LYS A 82 -2.42 7.60 -23.94
N ILE A 83 -1.84 8.57 -24.62
CA ILE A 83 -0.68 9.33 -24.16
C ILE A 83 -1.16 10.77 -24.00
N SER A 84 -1.30 11.22 -22.76
CA SER A 84 -1.85 12.54 -22.46
C SER A 84 -1.18 13.14 -21.22
N PHE A 85 -1.45 14.40 -20.89
CA PHE A 85 -0.93 14.98 -19.65
C PHE A 85 -1.95 15.81 -18.87
N CYS A 86 -1.76 15.84 -17.56
CA CYS A 86 -2.46 16.69 -16.60
C CYS A 86 -1.46 17.47 -15.72
N TRP A 87 -1.93 18.29 -14.79
CA TRP A 87 -1.09 19.13 -13.93
C TRP A 87 -1.18 18.76 -12.46
N THR A 88 -0.05 18.62 -11.80
CA THR A 88 0.06 18.58 -10.34
C THR A 88 0.84 19.80 -9.86
N GLY A 89 0.12 20.80 -9.35
CA GLY A 89 0.68 22.11 -9.11
C GLY A 89 1.30 22.68 -10.39
N THR A 90 2.56 23.11 -10.33
CA THR A 90 3.31 23.66 -11.47
C THR A 90 3.98 22.60 -12.35
N ARG A 91 3.81 21.30 -12.06
CA ARG A 91 4.50 20.22 -12.77
C ARG A 91 3.52 19.44 -13.65
N PRO A 92 3.82 19.23 -14.94
CA PRO A 92 3.02 18.34 -15.76
C PRO A 92 3.24 16.88 -15.32
N ARG A 93 2.17 16.07 -15.37
CA ARG A 93 2.21 14.62 -15.21
C ARG A 93 1.76 13.97 -16.51
N LEU A 94 2.62 13.13 -17.06
CA LEU A 94 2.31 12.32 -18.22
C LEU A 94 1.48 11.10 -17.79
N ILE A 95 0.41 10.83 -18.51
CA ILE A 95 -0.44 9.66 -18.41
C ILE A 95 -0.12 8.77 -19.60
N ILE A 96 0.37 7.57 -19.33
CA ILE A 96 0.75 6.58 -20.35
C ILE A 96 -0.18 5.38 -20.19
N LYS A 97 -1.09 5.20 -21.15
CA LYS A 97 -2.00 4.05 -21.28
C LYS A 97 -1.70 3.27 -22.56
N ASP A 98 -0.43 3.25 -22.94
CA ASP A 98 0.12 2.41 -23.99
C ASP A 98 0.93 1.27 -23.35
N PRO A 99 0.61 -0.01 -23.60
CA PRO A 99 1.26 -1.13 -22.93
C PRO A 99 2.77 -1.23 -23.15
N GLU A 100 3.25 -0.91 -24.35
CA GLU A 100 4.68 -1.01 -24.66
C GLU A 100 5.47 0.07 -23.95
N LEU A 101 4.97 1.31 -23.93
CA LEU A 101 5.58 2.39 -23.17
C LEU A 101 5.49 2.17 -21.66
N MET A 102 4.38 1.61 -21.16
CA MET A 102 4.27 1.24 -19.75
C MET A 102 5.34 0.21 -19.37
N LYS A 103 5.55 -0.79 -20.22
CA LYS A 103 6.60 -1.79 -20.04
C LYS A 103 7.99 -1.16 -20.06
N GLU A 104 8.26 -0.25 -21.01
CA GLU A 104 9.53 0.47 -21.07
C GLU A 104 9.81 1.24 -19.79
N VAL A 105 8.83 1.97 -19.26
CA VAL A 105 8.96 2.73 -18.01
C VAL A 105 9.15 1.81 -16.80
N LEU A 106 8.31 0.78 -16.65
CA LEU A 106 8.29 -0.08 -15.46
C LEU A 106 9.41 -1.12 -15.42
N ALA A 107 9.94 -1.53 -16.58
CA ALA A 107 11.05 -2.47 -16.67
C ALA A 107 12.43 -1.77 -16.75
N ASN A 108 12.45 -0.43 -16.78
CA ASN A 108 13.69 0.34 -16.85
C ASN A 108 14.55 0.12 -15.59
N LYS A 109 15.79 -0.32 -15.79
CA LYS A 109 16.79 -0.47 -14.72
C LYS A 109 17.93 0.54 -14.80
N GLN A 110 17.90 1.47 -15.77
CA GLN A 110 18.94 2.48 -15.93
C GLN A 110 18.75 3.69 -15.00
N GLY A 111 17.68 3.73 -14.22
CA GLY A 111 17.41 4.83 -13.28
C GLY A 111 16.87 6.10 -13.93
N HIS A 112 16.44 6.03 -15.20
CA HIS A 112 15.83 7.16 -15.91
C HIS A 112 14.48 7.57 -15.32
N PHE A 113 13.76 6.62 -14.72
CA PHE A 113 12.46 6.84 -14.09
C PHE A 113 12.59 6.65 -12.59
N GLN A 114 12.36 7.72 -11.84
CA GLN A 114 12.36 7.74 -10.38
C GLN A 114 10.93 7.91 -9.87
N LYS A 115 10.62 7.46 -8.65
CA LYS A 115 9.31 7.71 -8.06
C LYS A 115 9.11 9.22 -7.88
N PRO A 116 7.88 9.71 -8.06
CA PRO A 116 7.54 11.08 -7.68
C PRO A 116 7.84 11.31 -6.18
N PRO A 117 8.26 12.52 -5.79
CA PRO A 117 8.48 12.81 -4.38
C PRO A 117 7.18 12.62 -3.60
N LEU A 118 7.26 11.86 -2.51
CA LEU A 118 6.12 11.61 -1.64
C LEU A 118 5.74 12.86 -0.86
N ASN A 119 4.44 13.02 -0.58
CA ASN A 119 3.97 14.06 0.32
C ASN A 119 4.55 13.80 1.73
N PRO A 120 5.15 14.80 2.41
CA PRO A 120 5.67 14.64 3.77
C PRO A 120 4.64 14.11 4.78
N ILE A 121 3.35 14.35 4.55
CA ILE A 121 2.25 13.80 5.35
C ILE A 121 2.19 12.26 5.22
N ILE A 122 2.36 11.71 4.01
CA ILE A 122 2.36 10.26 3.77
C ILE A 122 3.56 9.59 4.45
N LEU A 123 4.71 10.28 4.49
CA LEU A 123 5.92 9.79 5.16
C LEU A 123 5.79 9.66 6.69
N PHE A 124 4.65 10.06 7.28
CA PHE A 124 4.32 9.72 8.68
C PHE A 124 3.85 8.27 8.86
N LEU A 125 3.35 7.62 7.80
CA LEU A 125 2.85 6.24 7.88
C LEU A 125 3.99 5.22 7.95
N SER A 126 5.00 5.41 7.11
CA SER A 126 6.22 4.62 7.06
C SER A 126 7.25 5.29 6.15
N ARG A 127 8.53 5.08 6.45
CA ARG A 127 9.68 5.38 5.58
C ARG A 127 10.41 4.11 5.11
N GLY A 128 9.73 2.97 5.14
CA GLY A 128 10.27 1.68 4.69
C GLY A 128 10.45 1.62 3.18
N ILE A 129 10.65 0.41 2.67
CA ILE A 129 11.13 0.12 1.31
C ILE A 129 10.36 0.81 0.18
N THR A 130 9.08 1.11 0.34
CA THR A 130 8.29 1.80 -0.70
C THR A 130 8.68 3.27 -0.85
N ALA A 131 9.15 3.91 0.23
CA ALA A 131 9.58 5.31 0.25
C ALA A 131 11.05 5.52 -0.16
N LEU A 132 11.86 4.46 -0.17
CA LEU A 132 13.28 4.52 -0.50
C LEU A 132 13.53 4.56 -2.01
N GLU A 133 14.69 5.10 -2.38
CA GLU A 133 15.18 5.20 -3.76
C GLU A 133 16.66 4.83 -3.85
N GLY A 134 17.13 4.55 -5.08
CA GLY A 134 18.55 4.33 -5.37
C GLY A 134 19.19 3.18 -4.58
N GLU A 135 20.41 3.41 -4.09
CA GLU A 135 21.21 2.41 -3.39
C GLU A 135 20.57 1.93 -2.07
N GLN A 136 19.94 2.84 -1.31
CA GLN A 136 19.24 2.48 -0.07
C GLN A 136 18.08 1.51 -0.35
N TRP A 137 17.26 1.82 -1.36
CA TRP A 137 16.19 0.92 -1.79
C TRP A 137 16.74 -0.43 -2.24
N PHE A 138 17.81 -0.44 -3.04
CA PHE A 138 18.42 -1.67 -3.53
C PHE A 138 18.88 -2.56 -2.37
N ASN A 139 19.59 -1.99 -1.40
CA ASN A 139 20.10 -2.73 -0.24
C ASN A 139 18.96 -3.29 0.62
N HIS A 140 17.94 -2.47 0.95
CA HIS A 140 16.77 -2.94 1.70
C HIS A 140 16.01 -4.02 0.95
N ARG A 141 15.78 -3.85 -0.36
CA ARG A 141 15.10 -4.85 -1.19
C ARG A 141 15.84 -6.17 -1.20
N ARG A 142 17.17 -6.14 -1.34
CA ARG A 142 18.02 -7.34 -1.31
C ARG A 142 17.92 -8.06 0.03
N MET A 143 17.95 -7.33 1.14
CA MET A 143 17.85 -7.89 2.50
C MET A 143 16.47 -8.50 2.80
N ILE A 144 15.40 -7.88 2.31
CA ILE A 144 14.01 -8.29 2.58
C ILE A 144 13.55 -9.46 1.70
N SER A 145 14.00 -9.51 0.44
CA SER A 145 13.48 -10.47 -0.54
C SER A 145 13.55 -11.95 -0.12
N PRO A 146 14.59 -12.43 0.58
CA PRO A 146 14.66 -13.81 1.07
C PRO A 146 13.46 -14.24 1.92
N ALA A 147 12.86 -13.32 2.66
CA ALA A 147 11.69 -13.61 3.49
C ALA A 147 10.44 -14.03 2.71
N PHE A 148 10.44 -13.73 1.40
CA PHE A 148 9.34 -14.04 0.49
C PHE A 148 9.73 -15.11 -0.53
N HIS A 149 10.83 -15.86 -0.30
CA HIS A 149 11.16 -17.03 -1.09
C HIS A 149 10.19 -18.19 -0.83
N LEU A 150 10.00 -19.04 -1.83
CA LEU A 150 8.99 -20.11 -1.82
C LEU A 150 9.08 -21.03 -0.59
N GLU A 151 10.28 -21.35 -0.12
CA GLU A 151 10.49 -22.20 1.06
C GLU A 151 9.98 -21.54 2.34
N LYS A 152 10.27 -20.25 2.53
CA LYS A 152 9.77 -19.46 3.66
C LYS A 152 8.25 -19.32 3.61
N LEU A 153 7.70 -19.05 2.42
CA LEU A 153 6.26 -18.97 2.20
C LEU A 153 5.54 -20.29 2.53
N LYS A 154 6.14 -21.45 2.20
CA LYS A 154 5.58 -22.76 2.57
C LYS A 154 5.49 -22.92 4.09
N GLY A 155 6.48 -22.42 4.84
CA GLY A 155 6.48 -22.41 6.30
C GLY A 155 5.36 -21.57 6.92
N MET A 156 4.84 -20.57 6.20
CA MET A 156 3.74 -19.70 6.67
C MET A 156 2.35 -20.31 6.47
N ILE A 157 2.19 -21.29 5.55
CA ILE A 157 0.90 -21.91 5.19
C ILE A 157 0.12 -22.47 6.41
N PRO A 158 0.75 -23.16 7.39
CA PRO A 158 0.04 -23.65 8.56
C PRO A 158 -0.63 -22.51 9.34
N MET A 159 0.06 -21.38 9.53
CA MET A 159 -0.50 -20.23 10.24
C MET A 159 -1.64 -19.59 9.47
N PHE A 160 -1.52 -19.46 8.15
CA PHE A 160 -2.64 -19.02 7.30
C PHE A 160 -3.87 -19.93 7.45
N SER A 161 -3.64 -21.23 7.55
CA SER A 161 -4.72 -22.22 7.70
C SER A 161 -5.41 -22.10 9.06
N VAL A 162 -4.64 -21.85 10.14
CA VAL A 162 -5.20 -21.58 11.47
C VAL A 162 -6.09 -20.33 11.46
N SER A 163 -5.58 -19.22 10.92
CA SER A 163 -6.32 -17.96 10.78
C SER A 163 -7.64 -18.13 10.02
N CYS A 164 -7.58 -18.79 8.86
CA CYS A 164 -8.76 -19.09 8.04
C CYS A 164 -9.74 -20.00 8.78
N GLY A 165 -9.24 -21.02 9.49
CA GLY A 165 -10.05 -21.95 10.27
C GLY A 165 -10.84 -21.24 11.37
N LEU A 166 -10.20 -20.37 12.15
CA LEU A 166 -10.84 -19.60 13.21
C LEU A 166 -11.98 -18.71 12.66
N MET A 167 -11.75 -18.01 11.54
CA MET A 167 -12.79 -17.21 10.90
C MET A 167 -13.96 -18.08 10.41
N ILE A 168 -13.67 -19.24 9.79
CA ILE A 168 -14.69 -20.16 9.30
C ILE A 168 -15.54 -20.71 10.46
N GLU A 169 -14.93 -21.09 11.58
CA GLU A 169 -15.68 -21.57 12.75
C GLU A 169 -16.60 -20.47 13.32
N GLN A 170 -16.11 -19.23 13.42
CA GLN A 170 -16.95 -18.09 13.81
C GLN A 170 -18.14 -17.89 12.86
N TRP A 171 -17.91 -18.01 11.55
CA TRP A 171 -18.99 -17.90 10.56
C TRP A 171 -20.00 -19.05 10.66
N LYS A 172 -19.54 -20.27 10.97
CA LYS A 172 -20.42 -21.41 11.22
C LYS A 172 -21.26 -21.22 12.47
N GLU A 173 -20.68 -20.71 13.56
CA GLU A 173 -21.41 -20.41 14.79
C GLU A 173 -22.51 -19.38 14.54
N MET A 174 -22.20 -18.30 13.81
CA MET A 174 -23.19 -17.30 13.41
C MET A 174 -24.30 -17.90 12.53
N ALA A 175 -23.93 -18.75 11.57
CA ALA A 175 -24.88 -19.43 10.69
C ALA A 175 -25.70 -20.52 11.41
N ALA A 176 -25.20 -21.13 12.48
CA ALA A 176 -25.93 -22.16 13.22
C ALA A 176 -27.11 -21.58 14.02
N LEU A 177 -27.09 -20.28 14.32
CA LEU A 177 -28.14 -19.59 15.07
C LEU A 177 -29.37 -19.24 14.23
N GLN A 178 -29.27 -19.27 12.88
CA GLN A 178 -30.33 -18.82 11.96
C GLN A 178 -30.40 -19.68 10.69
N SER A 179 -31.55 -19.73 10.01
CA SER A 179 -31.68 -20.46 8.73
C SER A 179 -30.89 -19.82 7.58
N SER A 180 -30.56 -18.53 7.70
CA SER A 180 -29.70 -17.77 6.78
C SER A 180 -29.01 -16.64 7.55
N CYS A 181 -27.74 -16.35 7.24
CA CYS A 181 -26.95 -15.29 7.86
C CYS A 181 -26.39 -14.36 6.79
N GLU A 182 -26.54 -13.06 6.98
CA GLU A 182 -25.87 -12.03 6.18
C GLU A 182 -24.59 -11.59 6.89
N ILE A 183 -23.48 -11.56 6.16
CA ILE A 183 -22.16 -11.22 6.71
C ILE A 183 -21.55 -10.11 5.84
N ASP A 184 -21.21 -8.99 6.47
CA ASP A 184 -20.28 -8.04 5.86
C ASP A 184 -18.87 -8.63 5.90
N VAL A 185 -18.39 -9.11 4.75
CA VAL A 185 -17.10 -9.81 4.65
C VAL A 185 -15.90 -8.88 4.75
N TRP A 186 -16.06 -7.56 4.57
CA TRP A 186 -14.92 -6.64 4.59
C TRP A 186 -14.25 -6.57 5.96
N PRO A 187 -14.97 -6.28 7.07
CA PRO A 187 -14.38 -6.30 8.41
C PRO A 187 -13.76 -7.65 8.77
N GLU A 188 -14.38 -8.75 8.33
CA GLU A 188 -13.90 -10.11 8.59
C GLU A 188 -12.57 -10.37 7.87
N PHE A 189 -12.42 -9.94 6.62
CA PHE A 189 -11.14 -10.05 5.92
C PHE A 189 -10.08 -9.09 6.43
N GLN A 190 -10.45 -7.91 6.94
CA GLN A 190 -9.51 -7.05 7.66
C GLN A 190 -8.98 -7.72 8.93
N LYS A 191 -9.83 -8.44 9.68
CA LYS A 191 -9.41 -9.24 10.84
C LYS A 191 -8.53 -10.41 10.42
N LEU A 192 -8.94 -11.18 9.40
CA LEU A 192 -8.19 -12.35 8.91
C LEU A 192 -6.77 -11.97 8.47
N THR A 193 -6.65 -10.89 7.68
CA THR A 193 -5.36 -10.46 7.13
C THR A 193 -4.45 -9.87 8.20
N ALA A 194 -5.01 -9.15 9.17
CA ALA A 194 -4.28 -8.73 10.36
C ALA A 194 -3.80 -9.94 11.18
N ASP A 195 -4.68 -10.91 11.45
CA ASP A 195 -4.33 -12.09 12.24
C ASP A 195 -3.26 -12.94 11.55
N THR A 196 -3.41 -13.14 10.24
CA THR A 196 -2.43 -13.81 9.38
C THR A 196 -1.07 -13.12 9.45
N LEU A 197 -1.01 -11.80 9.19
CA LEU A 197 0.27 -11.08 9.19
C LEU A 197 0.91 -11.07 10.58
N SER A 198 0.14 -10.83 11.64
CA SER A 198 0.64 -10.89 13.02
C SER A 198 1.29 -12.25 13.32
N ARG A 199 0.63 -13.35 12.95
CA ARG A 199 1.14 -14.70 13.17
C ARG A 199 2.40 -15.02 12.36
N THR A 200 2.47 -14.59 11.11
CA THR A 200 3.56 -15.00 10.20
C THR A 200 4.73 -14.04 10.14
N ALA A 201 4.52 -12.76 10.46
CA ALA A 201 5.58 -11.76 10.45
C ALA A 201 6.13 -11.44 11.84
N PHE A 202 5.34 -11.65 12.91
CA PHE A 202 5.69 -11.24 14.28
C PHE A 202 5.46 -12.33 15.35
N GLY A 203 5.08 -13.55 14.92
CA GLY A 203 5.04 -14.75 15.75
C GLY A 203 4.40 -14.57 17.13
N SER A 204 5.26 -14.55 18.15
CA SER A 204 4.93 -14.54 19.58
C SER A 204 4.19 -13.28 20.07
N SER A 205 4.22 -12.19 19.29
CA SER A 205 3.68 -10.87 19.67
C SER A 205 2.33 -10.57 19.03
N TYR A 206 1.47 -11.60 18.90
CA TYR A 206 0.20 -11.51 18.19
C TYR A 206 -0.74 -10.40 18.74
N GLU A 207 -0.90 -10.33 20.06
CA GLU A 207 -1.81 -9.36 20.71
C GLU A 207 -1.31 -7.93 20.54
N GLU A 208 -0.01 -7.70 20.67
CA GLU A 208 0.60 -6.40 20.39
C GLU A 208 0.50 -6.04 18.90
N GLY A 209 0.65 -7.02 18.02
CA GLY A 209 0.44 -6.84 16.58
C GLY A 209 -0.97 -6.35 16.26
N LYS A 210 -1.99 -6.92 16.91
CA LYS A 210 -3.39 -6.46 16.78
C LYS A 210 -3.56 -4.99 17.19
N LYS A 211 -2.97 -4.58 18.32
CA LYS A 211 -3.00 -3.19 18.78
C LYS A 211 -2.26 -2.23 17.84
N ILE A 212 -1.13 -2.67 17.27
CA ILE A 212 -0.40 -1.92 16.25
C ILE A 212 -1.28 -1.68 15.02
N PHE A 213 -2.02 -2.70 14.55
CA PHE A 213 -2.96 -2.55 13.44
C PHE A 213 -4.05 -1.52 13.70
N GLU A 214 -4.68 -1.56 14.89
CA GLU A 214 -5.72 -0.60 15.26
C GLU A 214 -5.19 0.84 15.21
N TYR A 215 -4.00 1.06 15.78
CA TYR A 215 -3.37 2.39 15.80
C TYR A 215 -2.93 2.82 14.39
N GLN A 216 -2.43 1.89 13.57
CA GLN A 216 -2.04 2.16 12.19
C GLN A 216 -3.25 2.55 11.35
N LYS A 217 -4.40 1.87 11.51
CA LYS A 217 -5.65 2.20 10.81
C LYS A 217 -6.14 3.61 11.14
N GLU A 218 -6.12 3.99 12.43
CA GLU A 218 -6.44 5.36 12.83
C GLU A 218 -5.45 6.38 12.23
N LEU A 219 -4.15 6.06 12.25
CA LEU A 219 -3.11 6.91 11.69
C LEU A 219 -3.28 7.13 10.18
N ILE A 220 -3.63 6.08 9.42
CA ILE A 220 -3.92 6.16 7.98
C ILE A 220 -5.10 7.11 7.73
N SER A 221 -6.21 6.91 8.44
CA SER A 221 -7.41 7.75 8.31
C SER A 221 -7.09 9.23 8.54
N LEU A 222 -6.42 9.54 9.65
CA LEU A 222 -6.01 10.92 9.98
C LEU A 222 -5.00 11.50 8.98
N THR A 223 -4.20 10.66 8.33
CA THR A 223 -3.20 11.07 7.34
C THR A 223 -3.87 11.43 6.02
N LEU A 224 -4.80 10.59 5.55
CA LEU A 224 -5.59 10.84 4.35
C LEU A 224 -6.44 12.11 4.49
N GLU A 225 -7.06 12.34 5.65
CA GLU A 225 -7.82 13.57 5.91
C GLU A 225 -6.93 14.82 5.78
N ALA A 226 -5.71 14.78 6.33
CA ALA A 226 -4.79 15.91 6.22
C ALA A 226 -4.21 16.12 4.82
N MET A 227 -4.31 15.15 3.91
CA MET A 227 -3.98 15.39 2.51
C MET A 227 -5.05 16.24 1.81
N GLN A 228 -6.28 16.26 2.33
CA GLN A 228 -7.40 17.00 1.76
C GLN A 228 -7.52 18.43 2.34
N SER A 229 -6.97 18.68 3.54
CA SER A 229 -6.99 19.99 4.20
C SER A 229 -5.58 20.60 4.30
N SER A 230 -5.45 21.91 4.05
CA SER A 230 -4.20 22.64 4.29
C SER A 230 -3.66 22.43 5.72
N PHE A 231 -2.33 22.45 5.87
CA PHE A 231 -1.57 22.22 7.11
C PHE A 231 -1.96 23.17 8.27
N VAL A 232 -3.10 22.95 8.91
CA VAL A 232 -3.49 23.64 10.13
C VAL A 232 -3.04 22.78 11.34
N PRO A 233 -2.35 23.35 12.33
CA PRO A 233 -2.05 22.66 13.60
C PRO A 233 -3.35 22.30 14.34
N THR A 234 -3.86 21.10 14.13
CA THR A 234 -5.09 20.62 14.76
C THR A 234 -4.82 19.60 15.86
N LYS A 235 -5.81 19.35 16.73
CA LYS A 235 -5.81 18.20 17.66
C LYS A 235 -5.54 16.88 16.92
N LYS A 236 -5.99 16.77 15.67
CA LYS A 236 -5.71 15.62 14.78
C LYS A 236 -4.22 15.47 14.47
N ASN A 237 -3.49 16.57 14.23
CA ASN A 237 -2.04 16.51 14.03
C ASN A 237 -1.30 16.01 15.29
N GLN A 238 -1.76 16.43 16.48
CA GLN A 238 -1.21 15.93 17.74
C GLN A 238 -1.50 14.43 17.92
N ARG A 239 -2.73 13.99 17.62
CA ARG A 239 -3.10 12.57 17.66
C ARG A 239 -2.27 11.73 16.69
N ARG A 240 -2.04 12.18 15.44
CA ARG A 240 -1.12 11.50 14.50
C ARG A 240 0.28 11.33 15.06
N LYS A 241 0.86 12.40 15.64
CA LYS A 241 2.19 12.35 16.26
C LYS A 241 2.22 11.37 17.44
N LYS A 242 1.18 11.35 18.27
CA LYS A 242 1.04 10.43 19.41
C LYS A 242 0.96 8.98 18.94
N LEU A 243 0.08 8.68 17.98
CA LEU A 243 -0.08 7.35 17.39
C LEU A 243 1.24 6.83 16.81
N ASN A 244 1.93 7.64 15.99
CA ASN A 244 3.21 7.23 15.40
C ASN A 244 4.26 6.91 16.48
N LYS A 245 4.32 7.70 17.57
CA LYS A 245 5.21 7.42 18.71
C LYS A 245 4.84 6.13 19.42
N GLU A 246 3.56 5.89 19.67
CA GLU A 246 3.07 4.67 20.32
C GLU A 246 3.36 3.43 19.47
N ILE A 247 3.08 3.48 18.15
CA ILE A 247 3.40 2.41 17.20
C ILE A 247 4.91 2.13 17.19
N THR A 248 5.75 3.17 17.03
CA THR A 248 7.21 3.02 17.09
C THR A 248 7.66 2.36 18.40
N SER A 249 7.08 2.77 19.54
CA SER A 249 7.44 2.20 20.84
C SER A 249 7.04 0.74 20.97
N MET A 250 5.84 0.37 20.51
CA MET A 250 5.37 -1.03 20.54
C MET A 250 6.27 -1.91 19.67
N LEU A 251 6.58 -1.48 18.44
CA LEU A 251 7.48 -2.20 17.54
C LEU A 251 8.89 -2.35 18.13
N ARG A 252 9.42 -1.30 18.76
CA ARG A 252 10.72 -1.37 19.43
C ARG A 252 10.71 -2.41 20.57
N ASN A 253 9.64 -2.49 21.34
CA ASN A 253 9.50 -3.49 22.41
C ASN A 253 9.41 -4.92 21.85
N VAL A 254 8.72 -5.13 20.72
CA VAL A 254 8.69 -6.43 20.02
C VAL A 254 10.10 -6.82 19.58
N ILE A 255 10.82 -5.92 18.89
CA ILE A 255 12.21 -6.15 18.45
C ILE A 255 13.14 -6.48 19.63
N GLN A 256 13.01 -5.77 20.75
CA GLN A 256 13.85 -5.98 21.93
C GLN A 256 13.60 -7.36 22.56
N ARG A 257 12.34 -7.79 22.64
CA ARG A 257 11.99 -9.13 23.16
C ARG A 257 12.54 -10.24 22.28
N GLU A 258 12.36 -10.14 20.97
CA GLU A 258 12.93 -11.12 20.02
C GLU A 258 14.46 -11.22 20.14
N LYS A 259 15.15 -10.07 20.22
CA LYS A 259 16.60 -10.05 20.47
C LYS A 259 17.00 -10.69 21.80
N HIS A 260 16.21 -10.49 22.85
CA HIS A 260 16.49 -11.05 24.16
C HIS A 260 16.29 -12.57 24.16
N GLY A 261 15.21 -13.07 23.56
CA GLY A 261 14.93 -14.50 23.41
C GLY A 261 16.08 -15.26 22.74
N VAL A 262 16.57 -14.74 21.60
CA VAL A 262 17.72 -15.31 20.89
C VAL A 262 18.98 -15.33 21.76
N ARG A 263 19.24 -14.28 22.55
CA ARG A 263 20.39 -14.24 23.48
C ARG A 263 20.27 -15.27 24.62
N MET A 264 19.05 -15.60 25.03
CA MET A 264 18.76 -16.59 26.06
C MET A 264 18.72 -18.03 25.52
N GLY A 265 19.12 -18.25 24.26
CA GLY A 265 19.19 -19.58 23.65
C GLY A 265 17.86 -20.12 23.13
N GLN A 266 16.82 -19.27 23.02
CA GLN A 266 15.59 -19.68 22.33
C GLN A 266 15.87 -19.88 20.84
N GLU A 267 15.25 -20.90 20.24
CA GLU A 267 15.32 -21.10 18.81
C GLU A 267 14.84 -19.84 18.08
N ARG A 268 15.64 -19.42 17.10
CA ARG A 268 15.33 -18.25 16.31
C ARG A 268 14.09 -18.51 15.47
N VAL A 269 13.07 -17.68 15.64
CA VAL A 269 11.88 -17.74 14.80
C VAL A 269 12.24 -17.26 13.39
N ASP A 270 11.97 -18.10 12.40
CA ASP A 270 12.22 -17.84 10.98
C ASP A 270 11.06 -17.03 10.34
N ASP A 271 10.58 -16.02 11.07
CA ASP A 271 9.56 -15.09 10.61
C ASP A 271 10.18 -13.84 9.97
N LEU A 272 9.33 -12.99 9.40
CA LEU A 272 9.76 -11.77 8.70
C LEU A 272 10.62 -10.87 9.59
N LEU A 273 10.24 -10.71 10.87
CA LEU A 273 11.00 -9.92 11.83
C LEU A 273 12.35 -10.56 12.14
N GLY A 274 12.39 -11.87 12.40
CA GLY A 274 13.61 -12.62 12.65
C GLY A 274 14.62 -12.51 11.50
N MET A 275 14.13 -12.53 10.25
CA MET A 275 14.93 -12.34 9.04
C MET A 275 15.40 -10.89 8.85
N LEU A 276 14.57 -9.89 9.13
CA LEU A 276 15.01 -8.49 9.14
C LEU A 276 16.13 -8.28 10.17
N LEU A 277 16.00 -8.87 11.35
CA LEU A 277 17.01 -8.80 12.40
C LEU A 277 18.31 -9.55 12.03
N LEU A 278 18.24 -10.61 11.21
CA LEU A 278 19.45 -11.26 10.65
C LEU A 278 20.18 -10.29 9.75
N ALA A 279 19.45 -9.68 8.82
CA ALA A 279 20.02 -8.78 7.84
C ALA A 279 20.72 -7.57 8.49
N VAL A 280 20.17 -7.05 9.59
CA VAL A 280 20.84 -6.03 10.42
C VAL A 280 22.16 -6.54 10.97
N GLN A 281 22.17 -7.72 11.61
CA GLN A 281 23.36 -8.29 12.26
C GLN A 281 24.50 -8.51 11.25
N GLU A 282 24.19 -9.13 10.11
CA GLU A 282 25.15 -9.47 9.07
C GLU A 282 25.75 -8.24 8.35
N ASN A 283 25.04 -7.11 8.34
CA ASN A 283 25.43 -5.90 7.61
C ASN A 283 25.69 -4.68 8.51
N THR A 284 25.88 -4.88 9.82
CA THR A 284 26.00 -3.78 10.82
C THR A 284 27.08 -2.74 10.47
N ASN A 285 28.12 -3.13 9.72
CA ASN A 285 29.25 -2.29 9.33
C ASN A 285 29.38 -2.04 7.81
N ALA A 286 28.40 -2.49 7.02
CA ALA A 286 28.42 -2.27 5.57
C ALA A 286 27.82 -0.90 5.23
N ALA A 287 28.40 -0.21 4.24
CA ALA A 287 27.77 0.97 3.65
C ALA A 287 26.36 0.57 3.13
N GLY A 288 25.32 1.19 3.69
CA GLY A 288 23.92 0.88 3.36
C GLY A 288 23.31 -0.32 4.09
N GLY A 289 23.88 -0.75 5.22
CA GLY A 289 23.26 -1.70 6.14
C GLY A 289 22.00 -1.14 6.83
N MET A 290 21.09 -2.02 7.23
CA MET A 290 19.82 -1.65 7.88
C MET A 290 20.04 -1.35 9.38
N THR A 291 19.53 -0.22 9.87
CA THR A 291 19.50 0.10 11.31
C THR A 291 18.26 -0.46 12.00
N ILE A 292 18.19 -0.39 13.33
CA ILE A 292 16.97 -0.77 14.05
C ILE A 292 15.81 0.19 13.78
N GLU A 293 16.09 1.47 13.54
CA GLU A 293 15.04 2.41 13.12
C GLU A 293 14.53 2.05 11.73
N ASP A 294 15.40 1.62 10.82
CA ASP A 294 14.98 1.12 9.51
C ASP A 294 14.11 -0.13 9.64
N VAL A 295 14.46 -1.10 10.49
CA VAL A 295 13.61 -2.27 10.77
C VAL A 295 12.22 -1.85 11.26
N ILE A 296 12.13 -0.86 12.15
CA ILE A 296 10.84 -0.34 12.63
C ILE A 296 10.03 0.24 11.47
N GLU A 297 10.66 1.02 10.59
CA GLU A 297 9.98 1.62 9.44
C GLU A 297 9.55 0.56 8.40
N GLU A 298 10.34 -0.50 8.20
CA GLU A 298 9.95 -1.67 7.39
C GLU A 298 8.78 -2.42 8.04
N CYS A 299 8.79 -2.62 9.36
CA CYS A 299 7.66 -3.23 10.06
C CYS A 299 6.38 -2.42 9.85
N LYS A 300 6.42 -1.10 10.03
CA LYS A 300 5.27 -0.21 9.72
C LYS A 300 4.81 -0.37 8.27
N GLN A 301 5.75 -0.52 7.33
CA GLN A 301 5.43 -0.73 5.93
C GLN A 301 4.70 -2.05 5.69
N PHE A 302 5.09 -3.13 6.35
CA PHE A 302 4.40 -4.42 6.26
C PHE A 302 3.00 -4.37 6.88
N TYR A 303 2.84 -3.75 8.06
CA TYR A 303 1.52 -3.51 8.66
C TYR A 303 0.61 -2.72 7.71
N LEU A 304 1.14 -1.66 7.09
CA LEU A 304 0.40 -0.82 6.15
C LEU A 304 0.00 -1.58 4.87
N ALA A 305 0.95 -2.26 4.23
CA ALA A 305 0.74 -2.87 2.93
C ALA A 305 -0.04 -4.19 3.00
N GLY A 306 0.20 -5.01 4.04
CA GLY A 306 -0.27 -6.40 4.09
C GLY A 306 -1.78 -6.55 4.36
N GLN A 307 -2.38 -5.63 5.13
CA GLN A 307 -3.78 -5.78 5.56
C GLN A 307 -4.78 -5.22 4.54
N GLU A 308 -4.72 -3.93 4.25
CA GLU A 308 -5.76 -3.25 3.45
C GLU A 308 -5.81 -3.76 2.01
N THR A 309 -4.65 -4.06 1.41
CA THR A 309 -4.60 -4.56 0.02
C THR A 309 -5.17 -5.98 -0.10
N THR A 310 -4.78 -6.88 0.80
CA THR A 310 -5.21 -8.28 0.80
C THR A 310 -6.69 -8.40 1.18
N SER A 311 -7.16 -7.65 2.18
CA SER A 311 -8.57 -7.68 2.59
C SER A 311 -9.49 -7.14 1.49
N SER A 312 -9.09 -6.06 0.80
CA SER A 312 -9.80 -5.54 -0.37
C SER A 312 -9.84 -6.59 -1.49
N LEU A 313 -8.72 -7.24 -1.79
CA LEU A 313 -8.65 -8.30 -2.80
C LEU A 313 -9.59 -9.46 -2.48
N LEU A 314 -9.58 -9.96 -1.24
CA LEU A 314 -10.45 -11.07 -0.81
C LEU A 314 -11.93 -10.68 -0.86
N THR A 315 -12.25 -9.45 -0.46
CA THR A 315 -13.62 -8.93 -0.51
C THR A 315 -14.14 -8.91 -1.95
N TRP A 316 -13.38 -8.30 -2.87
CA TRP A 316 -13.76 -8.26 -4.28
C TRP A 316 -13.77 -9.65 -4.92
N ALA A 317 -12.87 -10.55 -4.53
CA ALA A 317 -12.88 -11.92 -5.01
C ALA A 317 -14.18 -12.64 -4.63
N ILE A 318 -14.66 -12.52 -3.38
CA ILE A 318 -15.94 -13.10 -2.97
C ILE A 318 -17.10 -12.45 -3.72
N ILE A 319 -17.13 -11.12 -3.85
CA ILE A 319 -18.20 -10.42 -4.58
C ILE A 319 -18.27 -10.91 -6.03
N VAL A 320 -17.12 -11.01 -6.72
CA VAL A 320 -17.08 -11.48 -8.11
C VAL A 320 -17.46 -12.97 -8.19
N LEU A 321 -17.05 -13.82 -7.26
CA LEU A 321 -17.49 -15.22 -7.25
C LEU A 321 -19.00 -15.36 -7.02
N ALA A 322 -19.60 -14.51 -6.18
CA ALA A 322 -21.04 -14.48 -5.95
C ALA A 322 -21.82 -14.02 -7.19
N LEU A 323 -21.26 -13.10 -7.99
CA LEU A 323 -21.83 -12.66 -9.26
C LEU A 323 -21.72 -13.71 -10.38
N HIS A 324 -20.80 -14.65 -10.26
CA HIS A 324 -20.51 -15.66 -11.28
C HIS A 324 -20.49 -17.09 -10.67
N PRO A 325 -21.67 -17.66 -10.33
CA PRO A 325 -21.78 -18.93 -9.59
C PRO A 325 -21.10 -20.12 -10.27
N GLU A 326 -21.01 -20.13 -11.60
CA GLU A 326 -20.32 -21.16 -12.37
C GLU A 326 -18.82 -21.22 -12.05
N TRP A 327 -18.20 -20.06 -11.81
CA TRP A 327 -16.81 -19.98 -11.39
C TRP A 327 -16.63 -20.35 -9.92
N GLN A 328 -17.58 -19.96 -9.07
CA GLN A 328 -17.62 -20.36 -7.66
C GLN A 328 -17.66 -21.89 -7.53
N GLU A 329 -18.55 -22.55 -8.26
CA GLU A 329 -18.70 -24.01 -8.22
C GLU A 329 -17.47 -24.73 -8.81
N LYS A 330 -16.90 -24.20 -9.89
CA LYS A 330 -15.66 -24.73 -10.47
C LYS A 330 -14.49 -24.64 -9.50
N ALA A 331 -14.35 -23.52 -8.78
CA ALA A 331 -13.34 -23.33 -7.76
C ALA A 331 -13.54 -24.32 -6.60
N ARG A 332 -14.77 -24.45 -6.11
CA ARG A 332 -15.16 -25.37 -5.04
C ARG A 332 -14.83 -26.83 -5.39
N LYS A 333 -15.22 -27.31 -6.58
CA LYS A 333 -14.90 -28.66 -7.08
C LYS A 333 -13.38 -28.92 -7.14
N LYS A 334 -12.59 -27.95 -7.59
CA LYS A 334 -11.13 -28.08 -7.63
C LYS A 334 -10.54 -28.18 -6.21
N SER A 335 -11.01 -27.35 -5.28
CA SER A 335 -10.58 -27.39 -3.88
C SER A 335 -10.87 -28.74 -3.23
N TYR A 336 -12.07 -29.30 -3.42
CA TYR A 336 -12.41 -30.63 -2.89
C TYR A 336 -11.54 -31.75 -3.49
N ARG A 337 -11.29 -31.73 -4.80
CA ARG A 337 -10.40 -32.71 -5.45
C ARG A 337 -8.97 -32.64 -4.88
N PHE A 338 -8.47 -31.43 -4.63
CA PHE A 338 -7.15 -31.24 -4.04
C PHE A 338 -7.09 -31.75 -2.59
N ALA A 339 -8.09 -31.43 -1.78
CA ALA A 339 -8.20 -31.91 -0.40
C ALA A 339 -8.29 -33.44 -0.33
N ALA A 340 -9.12 -34.05 -1.18
CA ALA A 340 -9.30 -35.50 -1.24
C ALA A 340 -8.01 -36.23 -1.63
N ARG A 341 -7.24 -35.73 -2.61
CA ARG A 341 -5.93 -36.32 -2.96
C ARG A 341 -4.93 -36.27 -1.81
N ARG A 342 -5.01 -35.23 -0.98
CA ARG A 342 -4.08 -35.03 0.14
C ARG A 342 -4.39 -35.94 1.34
N SER A 343 -5.66 -36.35 1.52
CA SER A 343 -6.02 -37.38 2.50
C SER A 343 -5.65 -38.79 2.02
N THR A 344 -5.66 -39.06 0.72
CA THR A 344 -5.23 -40.37 0.17
C THR A 344 -3.72 -40.59 0.22
N LEU A 345 -2.90 -39.52 0.16
CA LEU A 345 -1.44 -39.58 0.24
C LEU A 345 -0.89 -39.62 1.69
N LYS A 346 -1.77 -39.58 2.70
CA LYS A 346 -1.43 -39.68 4.13
C LYS A 346 -1.80 -41.04 4.75
N LEU A 347 -2.28 -41.98 3.94
CA LEU A 347 -2.34 -43.42 4.19
C LEU A 347 -1.19 -44.07 3.43
#